data_AF-A0A1V0TUT8-F1
#
_entry.id   AF-A0A1V0TUT8-F1
#
_cell.length_a   1.000
_cell.length_b   1.000
_cell.length_c   1.000
_cell.angle_alpha   90.00
_cell.angle_beta   90.00
_cell.angle_gamma   90.00
#
_symmetry.space_group_name_H-M   'P 1'
#
loop_
_entity.id
_entity.type
_entity.pdbx_description
1 polymer ?
#
loop_
_entity_poly.entity_id
_entity_poly.type
_entity_poly.pdbx_seq_one_letter_code
_entity_poly.pdbx_strand_id
1 'polypeptide(L)'
;MEQSREAPKHTPTAKEIAAEYREKITGPDREYGPGDRLPAARKLAKDLGVQLMTVQSAYGQLRTEGLILTQQGRGTFVRDPSTPLGTEPGSSPAFTALAAELGTIHDALRLLGERLDRLERLVDDRTPPSP
;
A
#
# COMPACT_ATOMS: atom_id res chain seq x y z
N MET A 1 -32.49 -0.67 -13.54
CA MET A 1 -31.41 -0.16 -12.67
C MET A 1 -30.50 -1.34 -12.38
N GLU A 2 -29.55 -1.60 -13.27
CA GLU A 2 -28.69 -2.76 -13.22
C GLU A 2 -27.26 -2.23 -13.12
N GLN A 3 -26.85 -1.84 -11.92
CA GLN A 3 -25.43 -1.60 -11.66
C GLN A 3 -24.79 -2.97 -11.48
N SER A 4 -24.48 -3.59 -12.62
CA SER A 4 -23.52 -4.67 -12.73
C SER A 4 -22.25 -4.24 -12.00
N ARG A 5 -22.03 -4.77 -10.80
CA ARG A 5 -20.72 -4.71 -10.14
C ARG A 5 -19.77 -5.52 -11.01
N GLU A 6 -19.10 -4.85 -11.94
CA GLU A 6 -17.98 -5.43 -12.69
C GLU A 6 -16.96 -5.94 -11.68
N ALA A 7 -16.77 -7.26 -11.66
CA ALA A 7 -15.60 -7.85 -11.03
C ALA A 7 -14.35 -7.26 -11.73
N PRO A 8 -13.34 -6.77 -10.99
CA PRO A 8 -12.18 -6.16 -11.64
C PRO A 8 -11.43 -7.21 -12.46
N LYS A 9 -11.29 -6.96 -13.77
CA LYS A 9 -10.58 -7.79 -14.76
C LYS A 9 -9.06 -7.67 -14.68
N HIS A 10 -8.49 -7.17 -13.57
CA HIS A 10 -7.05 -6.99 -13.38
C HIS A 10 -6.66 -7.14 -11.90
N THR A 11 -5.48 -7.73 -11.64
CA THR A 11 -4.83 -7.79 -10.32
C THR A 11 -4.79 -6.41 -9.67
N PRO A 12 -5.46 -6.17 -8.53
CA PRO A 12 -5.60 -4.81 -8.00
C PRO A 12 -4.23 -4.19 -7.67
N THR A 13 -4.04 -2.95 -8.11
CA THR A 13 -2.82 -2.19 -7.87
C THR A 13 -2.75 -1.72 -6.42
N ALA A 14 -1.54 -1.38 -5.95
CA ALA A 14 -1.35 -0.85 -4.59
C ALA A 14 -2.22 0.41 -4.33
N LYS A 15 -2.42 1.24 -5.36
CA LYS A 15 -3.22 2.46 -5.26
C LYS A 15 -4.72 2.18 -5.10
N GLU A 16 -5.23 1.17 -5.80
CA GLU A 16 -6.64 0.75 -5.68
C GLU A 16 -6.91 0.14 -4.32
N ILE A 17 -6.02 -0.73 -3.83
CA ILE A 17 -6.11 -1.30 -2.47
C ILE A 17 -6.08 -0.18 -1.43
N ALA A 18 -5.19 0.80 -1.58
CA ALA A 18 -5.14 1.94 -0.66
C ALA A 18 -6.43 2.77 -0.69
N ALA A 19 -6.99 3.04 -1.88
CA ALA A 19 -8.23 3.79 -2.01
C ALA A 19 -9.42 3.06 -1.36
N GLU A 20 -9.54 1.75 -1.58
CA GLU A 20 -10.58 0.93 -0.96
C GLU A 20 -10.50 0.98 0.57
N TYR A 21 -9.30 0.72 1.13
CA TYR A 21 -9.13 0.75 2.58
C TYR A 21 -9.26 2.15 3.17
N ARG A 22 -8.91 3.21 2.42
CA ARG A 22 -9.16 4.59 2.83
C ARG A 22 -10.66 4.81 3.02
N GLU A 23 -11.48 4.41 2.05
CA GLU A 23 -12.93 4.54 2.14
C GLU A 23 -13.50 3.75 3.32
N LYS A 24 -13.01 2.53 3.57
CA LYS A 24 -13.43 1.72 4.71
C LYS A 24 -13.03 2.28 6.07
N ILE A 25 -12.05 3.21 6.13
CA ILE A 25 -11.60 3.87 7.35
C ILE A 25 -12.28 5.23 7.54
N THR A 26 -12.36 6.05 6.48
CA THR A 26 -12.80 7.45 6.56
C THR A 26 -14.20 7.69 6.01
N GLY A 27 -14.77 6.71 5.31
CA GLY A 27 -16.05 6.85 4.62
C GLY A 27 -17.25 6.92 5.57
N PRO A 28 -18.42 7.27 5.02
CA PRO A 28 -19.67 7.36 5.79
C PRO A 28 -20.13 5.99 6.34
N ASP A 29 -19.83 4.91 5.62
CA ASP A 29 -20.10 3.51 6.01
C ASP A 29 -18.80 2.81 6.39
N ARG A 30 -18.03 3.43 7.31
CA ARG A 30 -16.72 2.89 7.71
C ARG A 30 -16.87 1.50 8.33
N GLU A 31 -16.03 0.58 7.88
CA GLU A 31 -15.91 -0.78 8.42
C GLU A 31 -14.87 -0.85 9.54
N TYR A 32 -13.90 0.08 9.56
CA TYR A 32 -12.83 0.13 10.54
C TYR A 32 -12.81 1.48 11.27
N GLY A 33 -12.94 1.46 12.59
CA GLY A 33 -12.80 2.61 13.46
C GLY A 33 -11.38 2.77 14.03
N PRO A 34 -11.10 3.89 14.72
CA PRO A 34 -9.87 4.10 15.48
C PRO A 34 -9.50 2.91 16.37
N GLY A 35 -8.27 2.42 16.25
CA GLY A 35 -7.77 1.28 17.03
C GLY A 35 -8.15 -0.10 16.46
N ASP A 36 -9.02 -0.18 15.44
CA ASP A 36 -9.36 -1.46 14.83
C ASP A 36 -8.18 -2.06 14.08
N ARG A 37 -8.09 -3.38 14.14
CA ARG A 37 -7.03 -4.14 13.47
C ARG A 37 -7.37 -4.38 12.02
N LEU A 38 -6.48 -3.97 11.12
CA LEU A 38 -6.57 -4.29 9.71
C LEU A 38 -6.13 -5.73 9.44
N PRO A 39 -6.60 -6.33 8.32
CA PRO A 39 -6.11 -7.62 7.86
C PRO A 39 -4.58 -7.65 7.74
N ALA A 40 -3.97 -8.77 8.12
CA ALA A 40 -2.53 -8.92 7.93
C ALA A 40 -2.19 -8.88 6.43
N ALA A 41 -1.13 -8.16 6.05
CA ALA A 41 -0.77 -7.98 4.64
C ALA A 41 -0.63 -9.30 3.85
N ARG A 42 -0.13 -10.37 4.49
CA ARG A 42 -0.06 -11.71 3.88
C ARG A 42 -1.44 -12.35 3.64
N LYS A 43 -2.37 -12.17 4.59
CA LYS A 43 -3.73 -12.69 4.45
C LYS A 43 -4.44 -11.95 3.32
N LEU A 44 -4.39 -10.63 3.34
CA LEU A 44 -5.00 -9.79 2.31
C LEU A 44 -4.40 -10.06 0.92
N ALA A 45 -3.09 -10.24 0.82
CA ALA A 45 -2.44 -10.61 -0.43
C ALA A 45 -2.96 -11.93 -0.99
N LYS A 46 -3.17 -12.93 -0.12
CA LYS A 46 -3.75 -14.23 -0.50
C LYS A 46 -5.21 -14.09 -0.94
N ASP A 47 -6.00 -13.34 -0.18
CA ASP A 47 -7.43 -13.16 -0.44
C ASP A 47 -7.67 -12.41 -1.76
N LEU A 48 -6.79 -11.45 -2.11
CA LEU A 48 -6.86 -10.67 -3.34
C LEU A 48 -6.06 -11.29 -4.51
N GLY A 49 -5.29 -12.36 -4.29
CA GLY A 49 -4.42 -12.96 -5.31
C GLY A 49 -3.30 -12.04 -5.80
N VAL A 50 -2.82 -11.11 -4.96
CA VAL A 50 -1.78 -10.14 -5.30
C VAL A 50 -0.45 -10.46 -4.62
N GLN A 51 0.65 -9.86 -5.10
CA GLN A 51 1.93 -9.94 -4.41
C GLN A 51 1.89 -9.23 -3.05
N LEU A 52 2.58 -9.79 -2.06
CA LEU A 52 2.67 -9.20 -0.72
C LEU A 52 3.20 -7.76 -0.74
N MET A 53 4.17 -7.46 -1.61
CA MET A 53 4.74 -6.12 -1.76
C MET A 53 3.68 -5.10 -2.21
N THR A 54 2.71 -5.50 -3.02
CA THR A 54 1.60 -4.64 -3.46
C THR A 54 0.74 -4.20 -2.28
N VAL A 55 0.38 -5.13 -1.39
CA VAL A 55 -0.38 -4.82 -0.18
C VAL A 55 0.43 -4.00 0.80
N GLN A 56 1.72 -4.32 0.97
CA GLN A 56 2.60 -3.53 1.84
C GLN A 56 2.78 -2.10 1.33
N SER A 57 2.87 -1.91 0.02
CA SER A 57 2.90 -0.58 -0.60
C SER A 57 1.60 0.18 -0.35
N ALA A 58 0.44 -0.48 -0.49
CA ALA A 58 -0.86 0.13 -0.18
C ALA A 58 -0.96 0.57 1.29
N TYR A 59 -0.59 -0.29 2.23
CA TYR A 59 -0.54 0.06 3.66
C TYR A 59 0.51 1.13 3.96
N GLY A 60 1.62 1.14 3.23
CA GLY A 60 2.62 2.21 3.28
C GLY A 60 2.02 3.58 2.96
N GLN A 61 1.20 3.67 1.91
CA GLN A 61 0.49 4.91 1.53
C GLN A 61 -0.46 5.38 2.64
N LEU A 62 -1.32 4.49 3.13
CA LEU A 62 -2.26 4.78 4.23
C LEU A 62 -1.55 5.21 5.52
N ARG A 63 -0.36 4.65 5.78
CA ARG A 63 0.48 5.04 6.91
C ARG A 63 1.04 6.44 6.72
N THR A 64 1.52 6.78 5.52
CA THR A 64 2.01 8.13 5.19
C THR A 64 0.89 9.18 5.28
N GLU A 65 -0.35 8.80 4.93
CA GLU A 65 -1.55 9.63 5.13
C GLU A 65 -1.97 9.75 6.60
N GLY A 66 -1.36 8.97 7.50
CA GLY A 66 -1.70 8.96 8.91
C GLY A 66 -3.01 8.27 9.23
N LEU A 67 -3.51 7.40 8.36
CA LEU A 67 -4.76 6.67 8.60
C LEU A 67 -4.54 5.40 9.39
N ILE A 68 -3.33 4.83 9.31
CA ILE A 68 -2.99 3.56 9.96
C ILE A 68 -1.63 3.63 10.64
N LEU A 69 -1.43 2.69 11.55
CA LEU A 69 -0.19 2.46 12.27
C LEU A 69 0.15 0.98 12.28
N THR A 70 1.44 0.66 12.27
CA THR A 70 1.93 -0.72 12.31
C THR A 70 2.75 -0.92 13.57
N GLN A 71 2.28 -1.80 14.44
CA GLN A 71 2.98 -2.22 15.64
C GLN A 71 3.67 -3.55 15.37
N GLN A 72 5.01 -3.57 15.44
CA GLN A 72 5.80 -4.76 15.17
C GLN A 72 5.33 -5.93 16.05
N GLY A 73 5.08 -7.10 15.42
CA GLY A 73 4.59 -8.30 16.11
C GLY A 73 3.11 -8.27 16.52
N ARG A 74 2.46 -7.10 16.53
CA ARG A 74 1.04 -6.95 16.90
C ARG A 74 0.14 -6.73 15.68
N GLY A 75 0.67 -6.18 14.60
CA GLY A 75 -0.02 -6.02 13.32
C GLY A 75 -0.27 -4.55 12.96
N THR A 76 -1.25 -4.33 12.10
CA THR A 76 -1.59 -3.01 11.57
C THR A 76 -2.96 -2.59 12.10
N PHE A 77 -3.09 -1.35 12.55
CA PHE A 77 -4.29 -0.81 13.16
C PHE A 77 -4.65 0.55 12.57
N VAL A 78 -5.92 0.94 12.63
CA VAL A 78 -6.36 2.29 12.26
C VAL A 78 -5.89 3.29 13.31
N ARG A 79 -5.34 4.42 12.86
CA ARG A 79 -4.85 5.45 13.76
C ARG A 79 -5.99 6.15 14.46
N ASP A 80 -5.89 6.25 15.79
CA ASP A 80 -6.73 7.14 16.57
C ASP A 80 -6.16 8.58 16.48
N PRO A 81 -6.93 9.55 15.94
CA PRO A 81 -6.47 10.94 15.84
C PRO A 81 -6.24 11.61 17.19
N SER A 82 -6.80 11.05 18.28
CA SER A 82 -6.62 11.50 19.66
C SER A 82 -5.33 10.99 20.30
N THR A 83 -4.66 9.99 19.70
CA THR A 83 -3.40 9.45 20.21
C THR A 83 -2.23 10.26 19.66
N PRO A 84 -1.36 10.84 20.52
CA PRO A 84 -0.20 11.60 20.05
C PRO A 84 0.75 10.71 19.25
N LEU A 85 1.16 11.20 18.07
CA LEU A 85 2.20 10.61 17.23
C LEU A 85 3.45 10.30 18.08
N GLY A 86 3.88 9.03 18.12
CA GLY A 86 5.10 8.60 18.81
C GLY A 86 4.92 7.93 20.18
N THR A 87 3.69 7.80 20.69
CA THR A 87 3.43 7.15 22.00
C THR A 87 3.11 5.64 21.87
N GLU A 88 3.34 5.06 20.69
CA GLU A 88 2.85 3.72 20.39
C GLU A 88 3.75 2.61 20.96
N PRO A 89 3.20 1.66 21.73
CA PRO A 89 3.94 0.52 22.25
C PRO A 89 4.41 -0.38 21.09
N GLY A 90 5.69 -0.27 20.74
CA GLY A 90 6.32 -0.94 19.59
C GLY A 90 7.21 -0.01 18.74
N SER A 91 7.17 1.30 18.99
CA SER A 91 8.05 2.29 18.36
C SER A 91 9.43 2.29 19.02
N SER A 92 10.18 1.18 18.88
CA SER A 92 11.63 1.27 19.15
C SER A 92 12.23 2.21 18.11
N PRO A 93 13.03 3.21 18.51
CA PRO A 93 13.66 4.14 17.56
C PRO A 93 14.49 3.41 16.49
N ALA A 94 15.07 2.24 16.83
CA ALA A 94 15.78 1.38 15.88
C ALA A 94 14.84 0.79 14.80
N PHE A 95 13.63 0.39 15.19
CA PHE A 95 12.65 -0.14 14.25
C PHE A 95 12.11 0.94 13.31
N THR A 96 11.84 2.14 13.84
CA THR A 96 11.41 3.30 13.03
C THR A 96 12.48 3.70 12.02
N ALA A 97 13.76 3.68 12.41
CA ALA A 97 14.88 3.95 11.51
C ALA A 97 14.97 2.92 10.37
N LEU A 98 14.88 1.62 10.69
CA LEU A 98 14.90 0.55 9.69
C LEU A 98 13.69 0.62 8.75
N ALA A 99 12.50 0.94 9.26
CA ALA A 99 11.31 1.10 8.43
C ALA A 99 11.42 2.29 7.48
N ALA A 100 12.06 3.38 7.91
CA ALA A 100 12.35 4.53 7.05
C ALA A 100 13.36 4.15 5.95
N GLU A 101 14.44 3.44 6.31
CA GLU A 101 15.45 2.95 5.35
C GLU A 101 14.85 1.97 4.32
N LEU A 102 13.97 1.07 4.74
CA LEU A 102 13.28 0.20 3.80
C LEU A 102 12.33 0.99 2.88
N GLY A 103 11.71 2.07 3.38
CA GLY A 103 10.92 2.99 2.58
C GLY A 103 11.74 3.64 1.47
N THR A 104 12.92 4.19 1.80
CA THR A 104 13.80 4.84 0.80
C THR A 104 14.27 3.87 -0.27
N ILE A 105 14.58 2.63 0.09
CA ILE A 105 14.94 1.58 -0.88
C ILE A 105 13.79 1.32 -1.85
N HIS A 106 12.55 1.18 -1.36
CA HIS A 106 11.39 0.97 -2.24
C HIS A 106 11.14 2.15 -3.17
N ASP A 107 11.27 3.39 -2.69
CA ASP A 107 11.15 4.59 -3.54
C ASP A 107 12.21 4.60 -4.63
N ALA A 108 13.46 4.26 -4.29
CA ALA A 108 14.54 4.14 -5.27
C ALA A 108 14.26 3.05 -6.31
N LEU A 109 13.76 1.88 -5.88
CA LEU A 109 13.39 0.78 -6.78
C LEU A 109 12.23 1.18 -7.69
N ARG A 110 11.22 1.89 -7.17
CA ARG A 110 10.12 2.42 -7.97
C ARG A 110 10.62 3.38 -9.05
N LEU A 111 11.47 4.33 -8.68
CA LEU A 111 12.04 5.30 -9.62
C LEU A 111 12.89 4.61 -10.69
N LEU A 112 13.63 3.56 -10.31
CA LEU A 112 14.41 2.77 -11.26
C LEU A 112 13.51 2.04 -12.26
N GLY A 113 12.41 1.44 -11.78
CA GLY A 113 11.38 0.85 -12.64
C GLY A 113 10.86 1.86 -13.68
N GLU A 114 10.43 3.04 -13.22
CA GLU A 114 9.91 4.10 -14.10
C GLU A 114 10.94 4.56 -15.16
N ARG A 115 12.24 4.54 -14.82
CA ARG A 115 13.32 4.85 -15.77
C ARG A 115 13.55 3.72 -16.77
N LEU A 116 13.49 2.47 -16.34
CA LEU A 116 13.60 1.31 -17.22
C LEU A 116 12.45 1.27 -18.22
N ASP A 117 11.21 1.44 -17.76
CA ASP A 117 10.02 1.55 -18.63
C ASP A 117 10.17 2.65 -19.69
N ARG A 118 10.81 3.77 -19.35
CA ARG A 118 11.10 4.85 -20.30
C ARG A 118 12.14 4.43 -21.33
N LEU A 119 13.20 3.74 -20.90
CA LEU A 119 14.27 3.29 -21.79
C LEU A 119 13.78 2.23 -22.76
N GLU A 120 13.02 1.25 -22.27
CA GLU A 120 12.43 0.18 -23.10
C GLU A 120 11.59 0.78 -24.22
N ARG A 121 10.69 1.74 -23.91
CA ARG A 121 9.90 2.46 -24.93
C ARG A 121 10.74 3.16 -25.99
N LEU A 122 11.85 3.79 -25.61
CA LEU A 122 12.76 4.48 -26.55
C LEU A 122 13.60 3.52 -27.40
N VAL A 123 13.77 2.27 -26.96
CA VAL A 123 14.46 1.22 -27.71
C VAL A 123 13.49 0.54 -28.67
N ASP A 124 12.26 0.28 -28.23
CA ASP A 124 11.19 -0.28 -29.06
C ASP A 124 10.84 0.65 -30.24
N ASP A 125 10.74 1.97 -30.01
CA ASP A 125 10.51 2.97 -31.06
C ASP A 125 11.64 3.07 -32.10
N ARG A 126 12.84 2.55 -31.78
CA ARG A 126 14.01 2.56 -32.68
C ARG A 126 14.21 1.26 -33.46
N THR A 127 13.35 0.27 -33.26
CA THR A 127 13.41 -0.99 -34.02
C THR A 127 12.50 -0.86 -35.25
N PRO A 128 13.02 -0.62 -36.48
CA PRO A 128 12.19 -0.68 -37.67
C PRO A 128 11.66 -2.11 -37.85
N PRO A 129 10.44 -2.31 -38.38
CA PRO A 129 9.96 -3.64 -38.71
C PRO A 129 10.94 -4.30 -39.68
N SER A 130 11.40 -5.50 -39.32
CA SER A 130 12.16 -6.36 -40.25
C SER A 130 11.29 -6.69 -41.48
N PRO A 131 11.90 -6.83 -42.68
CA PRO A 131 11.21 -6.84 -43.97
C PRO A 131 10.24 -8.00 -44.16
#